data_AF-A0A7J9N1D1-F1
#
_entry.id   AF-A0A7J9N1D1-F1
#
_cell.length_a   1.000
_cell.length_b   1.000
_cell.length_c   1.000
_cell.angle_alpha   90.00
_cell.angle_beta   90.00
_cell.angle_gamma   90.00
#
_symmetry.space_group_name_H-M   'P 1'
#
loop_
_entity.id
_entity.type
_entity.pdbx_description
1 polymer ?
#
loop_
_entity_poly.entity_id
_entity_poly.type
_entity_poly.pdbx_seq_one_letter_code
_entity_poly.pdbx_strand_id
1 'polypeptide(L)' 'MEKTSSVLWKRLKILYATKSLANRLVLKQRLFTFRINECELLRDHTSQFITLLNDLKNVEVHINDED' A
#
# COMPACT_ATOMS: atom_id res chain seq x y z
N MET A 1 1.39 -34.41 10.60
CA MET A 1 2.33 -33.26 10.65
C MET A 1 1.77 -32.03 9.89
N GLU A 2 0.47 -31.97 9.60
CA GLU A 2 -0.12 -30.95 8.71
C GLU A 2 -0.64 -29.68 9.41
N LYS A 3 -0.85 -29.73 10.73
CA LYS A 3 -1.41 -28.57 11.48
C LYS A 3 -0.47 -27.36 11.48
N THR A 4 0.84 -27.58 11.46
CA THR A 4 1.82 -26.48 11.55
C THR A 4 1.92 -25.67 10.26
N SER A 5 1.90 -26.32 9.09
CA SER A 5 2.01 -25.63 7.79
C SER A 5 0.79 -24.73 7.52
N SER A 6 -0.43 -25.24 7.75
CA SER A 6 -1.66 -24.47 7.58
C SER A 6 -1.75 -23.27 8.55
N VAL A 7 -1.30 -23.44 9.80
CA VAL A 7 -1.27 -22.36 10.80
C VAL A 7 -0.23 -21.29 10.44
N LEU A 8 0.95 -21.69 9.95
CA LEU A 8 1.98 -20.76 9.49
C LEU A 8 1.51 -19.95 8.26
N TRP A 9 0.87 -20.61 7.29
CA TRP A 9 0.31 -19.95 6.11
C TRP A 9 -0.76 -18.91 6.48
N LYS A 10 -1.69 -19.27 7.39
CA LYS A 10 -2.72 -18.33 7.88
C LYS A 10 -2.11 -17.12 8.60
N ARG A 11 -1.09 -17.34 9.44
CA ARG A 11 -0.38 -16.24 10.12
C ARG A 11 0.33 -15.32 9.14
N LEU A 12 0.93 -15.88 8.09
CA LEU A 12 1.58 -15.10 7.04
C LEU A 12 0.54 -14.26 6.26
N LYS A 13 -0.60 -14.86 5.89
CA LYS A 13 -1.70 -14.15 5.20
C LYS A 13 -2.23 -12.99 6.06
N ILE A 14 -2.45 -13.20 7.36
CA ILE A 14 -2.88 -12.14 8.29
C ILE A 14 -1.82 -11.04 8.40
N LEU A 15 -0.55 -11.38 8.64
CA LEU A 15 0.53 -10.40 8.76
C LEU A 15 0.69 -9.58 7.48
N TYR A 16 0.61 -10.22 6.32
CA TYR A 16 0.73 -9.55 5.03
C TYR A 16 -0.50 -8.68 4.73
N ALA A 17 -1.71 -9.14 5.07
CA ALA A 17 -2.95 -8.36 4.95
C ALA A 17 -2.98 -7.16 5.91
N THR A 18 -2.52 -7.31 7.16
CA THR A 18 -2.39 -6.19 8.09
C THR A 18 -1.36 -5.19 7.60
N LYS A 19 -0.23 -5.66 7.03
CA LYS A 19 0.80 -4.79 6.44
C LYS A 19 0.31 -4.09 5.18
N SER A 20 -0.48 -4.74 4.32
CA SER A 20 -1.08 -4.11 3.14
C SER A 20 -2.15 -3.10 3.52
N LEU A 21 -2.99 -3.40 4.53
CA LEU A 21 -3.99 -2.48 5.05
C LEU A 21 -3.36 -1.25 5.72
N ALA A 22 -2.34 -1.45 6.56
CA ALA A 22 -1.57 -0.36 7.16
C ALA A 22 -0.83 0.47 6.11
N ASN A 23 -0.19 -0.18 5.13
CA ASN A 23 0.42 0.51 3.99
C ASN A 23 -0.61 1.32 3.20
N ARG A 24 -1.79 0.77 2.93
CA ARG A 24 -2.88 1.46 2.24
C ARG A 24 -3.35 2.68 3.02
N LEU A 25 -3.50 2.56 4.34
CA LEU A 25 -3.90 3.67 5.21
C LEU A 25 -2.85 4.79 5.19
N VAL A 26 -1.57 4.45 5.30
CA VAL A 26 -0.44 5.40 5.23
C VAL A 26 -0.37 6.09 3.86
N LEU A 27 -0.55 5.35 2.76
CA LEU A 27 -0.54 5.92 1.41
C LEU A 27 -1.73 6.85 1.17
N LYS A 28 -2.93 6.48 1.65
CA LYS A 28 -4.10 7.36 1.62
C LYS A 28 -3.84 8.63 2.42
N GLN A 29 -3.32 8.50 3.64
CA GLN A 29 -2.98 9.66 4.47
C GLN A 29 -1.98 10.57 3.74
N ARG A 30 -0.91 10.00 3.16
CA ARG A 30 0.07 10.75 2.38
C ARG A 30 -0.56 11.49 1.20
N LEU A 31 -1.49 10.86 0.47
CA LEU A 31 -2.24 11.48 -0.63
C LEU A 31 -3.08 12.67 -0.15
N PHE A 32 -3.83 12.50 0.94
CA PHE A 32 -4.64 13.58 1.51
C PHE A 32 -3.81 14.73 2.07
N THR A 33 -2.58 14.46 2.51
CA THR A 33 -1.64 15.49 2.97
C THR A 33 -0.69 15.97 1.87
N PHE A 34 -0.79 15.43 0.65
CA PHE A 34 0.13 15.77 -0.44
C PHE A 34 -0.21 17.17 -0.94
N ARG A 35 0.73 18.10 -0.74
CA ARG A 35 0.59 19.50 -1.12
C ARG A 35 1.82 19.93 -1.88
N ILE A 36 1.63 20.78 -2.88
CA ILE A 36 2.71 21.43 -3.62
C ILE A 36 3.48 22.33 -2.65
N ASN A 37 4.80 22.17 -2.60
CA ASN A 37 5.70 23.13 -1.97
C ASN A 37 6.11 24.20 -3.00
N GLU A 38 6.11 25.47 -2.61
CA GLU A 38 6.38 26.60 -3.54
C GLU A 38 7.78 26.58 -4.16
N CYS A 39 8.74 25.85 -3.55
CA CYS A 39 10.10 25.69 -4.06
C CYS A 39 10.30 24.39 -4.87
N GLU A 40 9.24 23.62 -5.09
CA GLU A 40 9.32 22.35 -5.80
C GLU A 40 8.99 22.53 -7.29
N LEU A 41 9.80 21.89 -8.14
CA LEU A 41 9.51 21.88 -9.58
C LEU A 41 8.20 21.12 -9.82
N LEU A 42 7.26 21.75 -10.52
CA LEU A 42 5.97 21.15 -10.91
C LEU A 42 6.12 19.75 -11.53
N ARG A 43 7.19 19.53 -12.30
CA ARG A 43 7.52 18.22 -12.90
C ARG A 43 7.79 17.17 -11.83
N ASP A 44 8.60 17.50 -10.84
CA ASP A 44 9.02 16.57 -9.78
C ASP A 44 7.85 16.26 -8.85
N HIS A 45 7.05 17.28 -8.52
CA HIS A 45 5.80 17.11 -7.79
C HIS A 45 4.82 16.20 -8.54
N THR A 46 4.67 16.41 -9.85
CA THR A 46 3.80 15.57 -10.71
C THR A 46 4.31 14.13 -10.76
N SER A 47 5.63 13.94 -10.86
CA SER A 47 6.21 12.60 -10.84
C SER A 47 5.97 11.89 -9.51
N GLN A 48 6.12 12.59 -8.38
CA GLN A 48 5.85 12.04 -7.05
C GLN A 48 4.37 11.69 -6.88
N PHE A 49 3.47 12.53 -7.38
CA PHE A 49 2.03 12.25 -7.38
C PHE A 49 1.68 10.99 -8.19
N ILE A 50 2.25 10.84 -9.39
CA ILE A 50 2.04 9.65 -10.23
C ILE A 50 2.58 8.39 -9.54
N THR A 51 3.76 8.46 -8.92
CA THR A 51 4.32 7.34 -8.15
C THR A 51 3.41 6.97 -6.98
N LEU A 52 2.92 7.96 -6.22
CA LEU A 52 2.00 7.73 -5.11
C LEU A 52 0.69 7.05 -5.56
N LEU A 53 0.15 7.44 -6.72
CA LEU A 53 -1.02 6.79 -7.34
C LEU A 53 -0.73 5.36 -7.77
N ASN A 54 0.44 5.10 -8.37
CA ASN A 54 0.85 3.75 -8.75
C ASN A 54 1.04 2.85 -7.53
N ASP A 55 1.64 3.35 -6.45
CA ASP A 55 1.79 2.63 -5.18
C ASP A 55 0.43 2.29 -4.57
N LEU A 56 -0.51 3.25 -4.60
CA LEU A 56 -1.90 3.02 -4.18
C LEU A 56 -2.57 1.92 -5.01
N LYS A 57 -2.44 1.98 -6.34
CA LYS A 57 -3.00 0.98 -7.25
C LYS A 57 -2.38 -0.39 -7.03
N ASN A 58 -1.06 -0.48 -6.83
CA ASN A 58 -0.38 -1.75 -6.59
C ASN A 58 -0.78 -2.37 -5.24
N VAL A 59 -0.92 -1.55 -4.19
CA VAL A 59 -1.39 -2.01 -2.88
C VAL A 59 -2.87 -2.39 -2.92
N GLU A 60 -3.68 -1.72 -3.74
CA GLU A 60 -5.09 -2.07 -3.96
C GLU A 60 -5.24 -3.38 -4.76
N VAL A 61 -4.42 -3.58 -5.81
CA VAL A 61 -4.37 -4.83 -6.60
C VAL A 61 -3.80 -6.01 -5.80
N HIS A 62 -3.01 -5.77 -4.75
CA HIS A 62 -2.55 -6.81 -3.83
C HIS A 62 -3.58 -7.27 -2.80
N ILE A 63 -4.73 -6.58 -2.69
CA ILE A 63 -5.89 -7.15 -2.03
C ILE A 63 -6.50 -8.08 -3.07
N ASN A 64 -5.99 -9.32 -3.12
CA ASN A 64 -6.72 -10.40 -3.79
C ASN A 64 -8.10 -10.45 -3.14
N ASP A 65 -9.09 -9.96 -3.87
CA ASP A 65 -10.51 -10.26 -3.74
C ASP A 65 -10.71 -11.77 -4.03
N GLU A 66 -10.10 -12.63 -3.23
CA GLU A 66 -10.44 -14.05 -3.15
C GLU A 66 -11.16 -14.28 -1.82
N ASP A 67 -12.47 -14.05 -1.87
CA ASP A 67 -13.47 -15.03 -1.44
C ASP A 67 -14.20 -15.57 -2.69
#